data_AF-A0A072V4T0-F1
#
_entry.id   AF-A0A072V4T0-F1
#
_cell.length_a   1.000
_cell.length_b   1.000
_cell.length_c   1.000
_cell.angle_alpha   90.00
_cell.angle_beta   90.00
_cell.angle_gamma   90.00
#
_symmetry.space_group_name_H-M   'P 1'
#
loop_
_entity.id
_entity.type
_entity.pdbx_description
1 polymer ?
#
loop_
_entity_poly.entity_id
_entity_poly.type
_entity_poly.pdbx_seq_one_letter_code
_entity_poly.pdbx_strand_id
1 'polypeptide(L)'
;MEEGKRSRTSFQKEWPLLKKGVNKFIDLIEGGVEIDNSSFTVQDYMSIYNVDDINSELLCDNYKKVFAKYINSKVLPSLRAKENEILLRELLKTWSNYKIITVCLSRLFRSLETYDMRKSMEHSLEEIGFLSFYDLVYLEVNTQVMNDILAMIAEDHAGKQIDRKLINNILAFYLEIGDKTGKIDPKYVD
;
A
#
# COMPACT_ATOMS: atom_id res chain seq x y z
N MET A 1 -6.87 43.00 19.00
CA MET A 1 -6.71 41.54 18.76
C MET A 1 -6.84 41.36 17.26
N GLU A 2 -5.72 41.28 16.55
CA GLU A 2 -5.72 40.95 15.12
C GLU A 2 -5.86 39.44 15.00
N GLU A 3 -7.03 38.97 14.56
CA GLU A 3 -7.17 37.64 14.00
C GLU A 3 -6.32 37.58 12.73
N GLY A 4 -5.15 36.97 12.83
CA GLY A 4 -4.32 36.68 11.67
C GLY A 4 -5.09 35.83 10.68
N LYS A 5 -5.57 36.44 9.59
CA LYS A 5 -6.05 35.74 8.41
C LYS A 5 -4.94 34.80 7.93
N ARG A 6 -5.00 33.52 8.31
CA ARG A 6 -4.19 32.48 7.66
C ARG A 6 -4.62 32.42 6.20
N SER A 7 -3.67 32.69 5.31
CA SER A 7 -3.81 32.53 3.86
C SER A 7 -4.01 31.04 3.54
N ARG A 8 -5.19 30.67 3.04
CA ARG A 8 -5.50 29.31 2.56
C ARG A 8 -4.78 29.07 1.22
N THR A 9 -4.32 27.84 0.98
CA THR A 9 -3.51 27.48 -0.18
C THR A 9 -4.15 26.34 -0.97
N SER A 10 -3.93 26.29 -2.29
CA SER A 10 -4.50 25.23 -3.14
C SER A 10 -3.82 23.88 -2.90
N PHE A 11 -4.57 22.78 -3.07
CA PHE A 11 -4.04 21.41 -2.89
C PHE A 11 -2.75 21.17 -3.68
N GLN A 12 -2.69 21.63 -4.93
CA GLN A 12 -1.51 21.45 -5.78
C GLN A 12 -0.25 22.14 -5.23
N LYS A 13 -0.42 23.26 -4.50
CA LYS A 13 0.69 24.00 -3.92
C LYS A 13 1.25 23.32 -2.66
N GLU A 14 0.39 22.70 -1.86
CA GLU A 14 0.77 21.97 -0.64
C GLU A 14 1.21 20.52 -0.91
N TRP A 15 0.79 19.96 -2.06
CA TRP A 15 1.10 18.57 -2.44
C TRP A 15 2.60 18.19 -2.35
N PRO A 16 3.57 19.03 -2.78
CA PRO A 16 4.98 18.70 -2.65
C PRO A 16 5.45 18.49 -1.19
N LEU A 17 4.88 19.26 -0.24
CA LEU A 17 5.20 19.13 1.19
C LEU A 17 4.60 17.84 1.76
N LEU A 18 3.33 17.58 1.46
CA LEU A 18 2.66 16.33 1.85
C LEU A 18 3.42 15.12 1.30
N LYS A 19 3.79 15.16 0.02
CA LYS A 19 4.58 14.11 -0.64
C LYS A 19 5.94 13.91 0.04
N LYS A 20 6.57 14.96 0.56
CA LYS A 20 7.84 14.87 1.30
C LYS A 20 7.65 14.13 2.63
N GLY A 21 6.60 14.47 3.40
CA GLY A 21 6.26 13.78 4.65
C GLY A 21 5.95 12.30 4.41
N VAL A 22 5.17 12.00 3.38
CA VAL A 22 4.84 10.63 2.95
C VAL A 22 6.08 9.83 2.58
N ASN A 23 7.01 10.38 1.78
CA ASN A 23 8.24 9.63 1.42
C ASN A 23 9.10 9.36 2.67
N LYS A 24 9.26 10.35 3.56
CA LYS A 24 10.00 10.16 4.82
C LYS A 24 9.39 9.03 5.65
N PHE A 25 8.06 8.96 5.72
CA PHE A 25 7.33 7.93 6.43
C PHE A 25 7.56 6.53 5.82
N ILE A 26 7.48 6.42 4.50
CA ILE A 26 7.78 5.17 3.77
C ILE A 26 9.22 4.73 4.06
N ASP A 27 10.19 5.64 3.96
CA ASP A 27 11.60 5.32 4.20
C ASP A 27 11.87 4.82 5.63
N LEU A 28 11.14 5.34 6.63
CA LEU A 28 11.22 4.87 8.02
C LEU A 28 10.70 3.42 8.18
N ILE A 29 9.56 3.08 7.57
CA ILE A 29 9.01 1.71 7.61
C ILE A 29 9.98 0.75 6.91
N GLU A 30 10.51 1.12 5.75
CA GLU A 30 11.47 0.30 5.04
C GLU A 30 12.79 0.12 5.82
N GLY A 31 13.18 1.12 6.61
CA GLY A 31 14.30 1.06 7.53
C GLY A 31 14.08 0.19 8.77
N GLY A 32 12.91 -0.44 8.91
CA GLY A 32 12.57 -1.31 10.04
C GLY A 32 12.26 -0.54 11.32
N VAL A 33 11.94 0.75 11.22
CA VAL A 33 11.46 1.53 12.36
C VAL A 33 10.03 1.09 12.66
N GLU A 34 9.76 0.70 13.91
CA GLU A 34 8.39 0.49 14.36
C GLU A 34 7.64 1.82 14.32
N ILE A 35 6.58 1.85 13.54
CA ILE A 35 5.78 3.04 13.31
C ILE A 35 4.41 2.82 13.94
N ASP A 36 3.95 3.84 14.66
CA ASP A 36 2.60 3.93 15.18
C ASP A 36 1.94 5.27 14.80
N ASN A 37 0.75 5.52 15.35
CA ASN A 37 -0.02 6.73 15.07
C ASN A 37 0.69 8.04 15.48
N SER A 38 1.71 8.00 16.35
CA SER A 38 2.47 9.18 16.76
C SER A 38 3.58 9.57 15.77
N SER A 39 3.82 8.73 14.74
CA SER A 39 4.88 8.94 13.76
C SER A 39 4.59 10.05 12.75
N PHE A 40 3.33 10.49 12.65
CA PHE A 40 2.97 11.70 11.92
C PHE A 40 3.00 12.89 12.88
N THR A 41 3.79 13.91 12.51
CA THR A 41 3.92 15.11 13.33
C THR A 41 2.68 16.00 13.18
N VAL A 42 2.44 16.87 14.17
CA VAL A 42 1.43 17.94 14.05
C VAL A 42 1.65 18.75 12.76
N GLN A 43 2.90 18.93 12.33
CA GLN A 43 3.21 19.65 11.11
C GLN A 43 2.77 18.90 9.83
N ASP A 44 2.83 17.57 9.84
CA ASP A 44 2.30 16.74 8.75
C ASP A 44 0.78 16.94 8.63
N TYR A 45 0.05 16.87 9.76
CA TYR A 45 -1.40 17.14 9.78
C TYR A 45 -1.76 18.61 9.47
N MET A 46 -0.95 19.58 9.90
CA MET A 46 -1.20 21.01 9.67
C MET A 46 -0.98 21.42 8.21
N SER A 47 -0.08 20.75 7.49
CA SER A 47 0.10 20.97 6.04
C SER A 47 -1.13 20.51 5.24
N ILE A 48 -1.88 19.56 5.81
CA ILE A 48 -3.07 18.95 5.21
C ILE A 48 -4.32 19.80 5.46
N TYR A 49 -4.43 20.42 6.64
CA TYR A 49 -5.62 21.19 7.06
C TYR A 49 -5.83 22.55 6.36
N ASN A 50 -4.82 23.08 5.67
CA ASN A 50 -4.87 24.41 5.03
C ASN A 50 -5.24 24.37 3.54
N VAL A 51 -5.62 23.20 3.03
CA VAL A 51 -5.89 22.98 1.62
C VAL A 51 -7.34 23.36 1.27
N ASP A 52 -7.52 24.34 0.38
CA ASP A 52 -8.78 24.59 -0.33
C ASP A 52 -8.81 23.85 -1.70
N ASP A 53 -10.02 23.69 -2.26
CA ASP A 53 -10.32 23.12 -3.58
C ASP A 53 -10.00 21.62 -3.80
N ILE A 54 -9.92 20.83 -2.72
CA ILE A 54 -9.83 19.37 -2.85
C ILE A 54 -11.22 18.76 -3.11
N ASN A 55 -11.30 17.82 -4.05
CA ASN A 55 -12.48 16.97 -4.26
C ASN A 55 -12.09 15.49 -4.14
N SER A 56 -13.09 14.60 -4.08
CA SER A 56 -12.86 13.16 -3.93
C SER A 56 -11.99 12.58 -5.03
N GLU A 57 -12.23 12.97 -6.29
CA GLU A 57 -11.47 12.51 -7.45
C GLU A 57 -9.99 12.90 -7.36
N LEU A 58 -9.70 14.19 -7.12
CA LEU A 58 -8.34 14.71 -7.00
C LEU A 58 -7.60 14.06 -5.83
N LEU A 59 -8.28 13.85 -4.70
CA LEU A 59 -7.72 13.16 -3.55
C LEU A 59 -7.35 11.71 -3.90
N CYS A 60 -8.30 10.97 -4.49
CA CYS A 60 -8.10 9.57 -4.89
C CYS A 60 -6.96 9.42 -5.90
N ASP A 61 -6.91 10.27 -6.93
CA ASP A 61 -5.88 10.24 -7.97
C ASP A 61 -4.48 10.48 -7.41
N ASN A 62 -4.34 11.47 -6.53
CA ASN A 62 -3.07 11.78 -5.91
C ASN A 62 -2.64 10.71 -4.91
N TYR A 63 -3.60 10.14 -4.18
CA TYR A 63 -3.37 8.99 -3.30
C TYR A 63 -2.88 7.76 -4.08
N LYS A 64 -3.52 7.41 -5.21
CA LYS A 64 -3.06 6.35 -6.12
C LYS A 64 -1.65 6.62 -6.65
N LYS A 65 -1.33 7.87 -7.02
CA LYS A 65 0.01 8.27 -7.49
C LYS A 65 1.10 8.08 -6.43
N VAL A 66 0.78 8.24 -5.15
CA VAL A 66 1.72 7.95 -4.04
C VAL A 66 2.10 6.47 -4.06
N PHE A 67 1.11 5.58 -4.07
CA PHE A 67 1.35 4.13 -4.09
C PHE A 67 2.01 3.68 -5.37
N ALA A 68 1.55 4.16 -6.54
CA ALA A 68 2.15 3.83 -7.82
C ALA A 68 3.65 4.21 -7.85
N LYS A 69 4.01 5.39 -7.33
CA LYS A 69 5.42 5.79 -7.22
C LYS A 69 6.20 4.85 -6.30
N TYR A 70 5.67 4.56 -5.11
CA TYR A 70 6.31 3.66 -4.15
C TYR A 70 6.54 2.27 -4.74
N ILE A 71 5.48 1.70 -5.31
CA ILE A 71 5.48 0.37 -5.92
C ILE A 71 6.52 0.28 -7.04
N ASN A 72 6.49 1.22 -7.99
CA ASN A 72 7.38 1.17 -9.15
C ASN A 72 8.85 1.45 -8.80
N SER A 73 9.13 2.23 -7.75
CA SER A 73 10.51 2.59 -7.39
C SER A 73 11.18 1.64 -6.40
N LYS A 74 10.40 0.89 -5.60
CA LYS A 74 10.92 0.05 -4.51
C LYS A 74 10.41 -1.38 -4.58
N VAL A 75 9.10 -1.56 -4.61
CA VAL A 75 8.46 -2.89 -4.51
C VAL A 75 8.78 -3.76 -5.72
N LEU A 76 8.38 -3.31 -6.91
CA LEU A 76 8.55 -4.11 -8.13
C LEU A 76 10.02 -4.42 -8.44
N PRO A 77 10.96 -3.45 -8.35
CA PRO A 77 12.38 -3.77 -8.51
C PRO A 77 12.87 -4.84 -7.52
N SER A 78 12.44 -4.80 -6.26
CA SER A 78 12.85 -5.77 -5.24
C SER A 78 12.33 -7.18 -5.53
N LEU A 79 11.11 -7.30 -6.06
CA LEU A 79 10.48 -8.57 -6.41
C LEU A 79 11.03 -9.13 -7.72
N ARG A 80 11.13 -8.32 -8.77
CA ARG A 80 11.65 -8.74 -10.10
C ARG A 80 13.08 -9.26 -10.06
N ALA A 81 13.87 -8.86 -9.06
CA ALA A 81 15.24 -9.30 -8.89
C ALA A 81 15.36 -10.66 -8.15
N LYS A 82 14.24 -11.30 -7.79
CA LYS A 82 14.20 -12.52 -6.97
C LYS A 82 13.34 -13.58 -7.63
N GLU A 83 13.66 -14.84 -7.35
CA GLU A 83 12.95 -16.02 -7.84
C GLU A 83 12.86 -17.08 -6.74
N ASN A 84 12.01 -18.09 -6.94
CA ASN A 84 11.88 -19.25 -6.07
C ASN A 84 11.51 -18.84 -4.62
N GLU A 85 12.02 -19.58 -3.64
CA GLU A 85 11.79 -19.33 -2.22
C GLU A 85 12.13 -17.88 -1.80
N ILE A 86 13.16 -17.29 -2.42
CA ILE A 86 13.62 -15.93 -2.12
C ILE A 86 12.56 -14.90 -2.56
N LEU A 87 11.91 -15.11 -3.71
CA LEU A 87 10.79 -14.28 -4.16
C LEU A 87 9.62 -14.36 -3.20
N LEU A 88 9.23 -15.57 -2.78
CA LEU A 88 8.10 -15.78 -1.86
C LEU A 88 8.33 -15.06 -0.52
N ARG A 89 9.54 -15.15 0.03
CA ARG A 89 9.90 -14.46 1.27
C ARG A 89 9.87 -12.94 1.11
N GLU A 90 10.37 -12.42 0.00
CA GLU A 90 10.31 -10.99 -0.27
C GLU A 90 8.87 -10.52 -0.42
N LEU A 91 8.02 -11.24 -1.16
CA LEU A 91 6.61 -10.89 -1.32
C LEU A 91 5.90 -10.75 0.02
N LEU A 92 6.08 -11.72 0.94
CA LEU A 92 5.48 -11.66 2.27
C LEU A 92 5.98 -10.47 3.08
N LYS A 93 7.28 -10.20 3.04
CA LYS A 93 7.89 -9.05 3.72
C LYS A 93 7.34 -7.73 3.16
N THR A 94 7.37 -7.58 1.85
CA THR A 94 6.83 -6.41 1.14
C THR A 94 5.35 -6.22 1.47
N TRP A 95 4.54 -7.29 1.43
CA TRP A 95 3.13 -7.22 1.75
C TRP A 95 2.90 -6.72 3.19
N SER A 96 3.63 -7.26 4.17
CA SER A 96 3.55 -6.82 5.56
C SER A 96 3.83 -5.32 5.70
N ASN A 97 4.92 -4.84 5.09
CA ASN A 97 5.27 -3.42 5.11
C ASN A 97 4.22 -2.56 4.40
N TYR A 98 3.73 -3.02 3.26
CA TYR A 98 2.74 -2.32 2.46
C TYR A 98 1.41 -2.14 3.20
N LYS A 99 0.97 -3.14 3.97
CA LYS A 99 -0.22 -3.03 4.83
C LYS A 99 -0.09 -1.89 5.85
N ILE A 100 1.06 -1.80 6.52
CA ILE A 100 1.33 -0.74 7.50
C ILE A 100 1.30 0.62 6.81
N ILE A 101 1.99 0.76 5.68
CA ILE A 101 1.98 2.01 4.88
C ILE A 101 0.55 2.40 4.49
N THR A 102 -0.25 1.44 4.03
CA THR A 102 -1.64 1.66 3.58
C THR A 102 -2.53 2.17 4.71
N VAL A 103 -2.49 1.51 5.87
CA VAL A 103 -3.28 1.91 7.05
C VAL A 103 -2.85 3.28 7.57
N CYS A 104 -1.54 3.55 7.63
CA CYS A 104 -1.05 4.81 8.14
C CYS A 104 -1.33 5.98 7.19
N LEU A 105 -1.13 5.80 5.88
CA LEU A 105 -1.41 6.84 4.90
C LEU A 105 -2.90 7.10 4.74
N SER A 106 -3.76 6.07 4.77
CA SER A 106 -5.22 6.29 4.73
C SER A 106 -5.69 7.13 5.92
N ARG A 107 -5.13 6.92 7.12
CA ARG A 107 -5.41 7.74 8.32
C ARG A 107 -4.91 9.18 8.18
N LEU A 108 -3.71 9.38 7.64
CA LEU A 108 -3.16 10.72 7.41
C LEU A 108 -4.08 11.50 6.44
N PHE A 109 -4.41 10.88 5.31
CA PHE A 109 -5.20 11.50 4.25
C PHE A 109 -6.70 11.60 4.59
N ARG A 110 -7.20 10.84 5.57
CA ARG A 110 -8.57 11.01 6.10
C ARG A 110 -8.85 12.42 6.61
N SER A 111 -7.82 13.15 7.04
CA SER A 111 -7.99 14.56 7.43
C SER A 111 -8.31 15.51 6.27
N LEU A 112 -8.12 15.07 5.01
CA LEU A 112 -8.55 15.78 3.81
C LEU A 112 -9.99 15.47 3.40
N GLU A 113 -10.57 14.38 3.92
CA GLU A 113 -11.88 13.93 3.49
C GLU A 113 -12.98 14.75 4.19
N THR A 114 -13.83 15.41 3.40
CA THR A 114 -15.09 15.94 3.94
C THR A 114 -16.09 14.80 4.17
N TYR A 115 -17.14 15.06 4.94
CA TYR A 115 -18.21 14.09 5.13
C TYR A 115 -18.87 13.68 3.80
N ASP A 116 -19.14 14.64 2.92
CA ASP A 116 -19.79 14.39 1.63
C ASP A 116 -18.89 13.62 0.67
N MET A 117 -17.57 13.89 0.67
CA MET A 117 -16.61 13.11 -0.11
C MET A 117 -16.65 11.64 0.28
N ARG A 118 -16.58 11.33 1.58
CA ARG A 118 -16.60 9.94 2.08
C ARG A 118 -17.86 9.19 1.65
N LYS A 119 -19.00 9.88 1.58
CA LYS A 119 -20.26 9.29 1.12
C LYS A 119 -20.28 9.04 -0.39
N SER A 120 -19.62 9.90 -1.16
CA SER A 120 -19.58 9.79 -2.63
C SER A 120 -18.55 8.79 -3.16
N MET A 121 -17.53 8.45 -2.34
CA MET A 121 -16.45 7.58 -2.75
C MET A 121 -16.91 6.12 -2.79
N GLU A 122 -16.69 5.46 -3.93
CA GLU A 122 -16.96 4.02 -4.10
C GLU A 122 -16.05 3.17 -3.21
N HIS A 123 -14.80 3.60 -3.06
CA HIS A 123 -13.79 2.94 -2.24
C HIS A 123 -13.20 3.95 -1.26
N SER A 124 -13.02 3.51 -0.01
CA SER A 124 -12.23 4.23 0.97
C SER A 124 -10.76 4.35 0.53
N LEU A 125 -10.04 5.32 1.08
CA LEU A 125 -8.60 5.46 0.81
C LEU A 125 -7.82 4.19 1.17
N GLU A 126 -8.21 3.48 2.23
CA GLU A 126 -7.56 2.22 2.60
C GLU A 126 -7.75 1.15 1.52
N GLU A 127 -8.98 0.97 1.02
CA GLU A 127 -9.28 0.04 -0.09
C GLU A 127 -8.53 0.43 -1.37
N ILE A 128 -8.46 1.73 -1.70
CA ILE A 128 -7.69 2.23 -2.85
C ILE A 128 -6.21 1.85 -2.74
N GLY A 129 -5.63 1.91 -1.53
CA GLY A 129 -4.26 1.45 -1.28
C GLY A 129 -4.11 -0.04 -1.58
N PHE A 130 -4.98 -0.88 -1.04
CA PHE A 130 -4.93 -2.33 -1.31
C PHE A 130 -5.18 -2.69 -2.77
N LEU A 131 -6.14 -2.03 -3.43
CA LEU A 131 -6.37 -2.17 -4.87
C LEU A 131 -5.13 -1.78 -5.68
N SER A 132 -4.40 -0.74 -5.28
CA SER A 132 -3.16 -0.35 -5.94
C SER A 132 -2.08 -1.44 -5.86
N PHE A 133 -1.97 -2.16 -4.75
CA PHE A 133 -1.09 -3.32 -4.64
C PHE A 133 -1.56 -4.47 -5.53
N TYR A 134 -2.86 -4.74 -5.55
CA TYR A 134 -3.43 -5.79 -6.38
C TYR A 134 -3.17 -5.54 -7.86
N ASP A 135 -3.53 -4.36 -8.35
CA ASP A 135 -3.45 -4.01 -9.77
C ASP A 135 -2.01 -3.95 -10.28
N LEU A 136 -1.07 -3.47 -9.46
CA LEU A 136 0.31 -3.22 -9.89
C LEU A 136 1.31 -4.29 -9.48
N VAL A 137 1.09 -5.00 -8.36
CA VAL A 137 2.04 -6.00 -7.84
C VAL A 137 1.49 -7.39 -8.00
N TYR A 138 0.32 -7.68 -7.41
CA TYR A 138 -0.26 -9.03 -7.43
C TYR A 138 -0.41 -9.53 -8.86
N LEU A 139 -1.12 -8.78 -9.73
CA LEU A 139 -1.36 -9.20 -11.10
C LEU A 139 -0.07 -9.44 -11.90
N GLU A 140 1.00 -8.70 -11.59
CA GLU A 140 2.28 -8.85 -12.27
C GLU A 140 3.04 -10.11 -11.84
N VAL A 141 3.19 -10.31 -10.52
CA VAL A 141 4.06 -11.38 -9.99
C VAL A 141 3.34 -12.71 -9.80
N ASN A 142 2.00 -12.74 -9.84
CA ASN A 142 1.18 -13.92 -9.49
C ASN A 142 1.60 -15.17 -10.27
N THR A 143 1.81 -15.05 -11.59
CA THR A 143 2.19 -16.20 -12.41
C THR A 143 3.50 -16.83 -11.94
N GLN A 144 4.52 -16.01 -11.64
CA GLN A 144 5.80 -16.51 -11.15
C GLN A 144 5.69 -17.11 -9.76
N VAL A 145 4.97 -16.43 -8.85
CA VAL A 145 4.73 -16.90 -7.48
C VAL A 145 4.04 -18.27 -7.48
N MET A 146 3.02 -18.46 -8.33
CA MET A 146 2.34 -19.74 -8.46
C MET A 146 3.25 -20.84 -8.99
N ASN A 147 4.11 -20.54 -9.98
CA ASN A 147 5.09 -21.49 -10.48
C ASN A 147 6.09 -21.91 -9.38
N ASP A 148 6.56 -20.97 -8.56
CA ASP A 148 7.48 -21.23 -7.47
C ASP A 148 6.84 -22.10 -6.37
N ILE A 149 5.55 -21.86 -6.04
CA ILE A 149 4.79 -22.71 -5.11
C ILE A 149 4.67 -24.14 -5.66
N LEU A 150 4.31 -24.29 -6.94
CA LEU A 150 4.16 -25.61 -7.57
C LEU A 150 5.50 -26.37 -7.61
N ALA A 151 6.59 -25.67 -7.89
CA ALA A 151 7.93 -26.24 -7.84
C ALA A 151 8.27 -26.75 -6.43
N MET A 152 8.01 -25.94 -5.38
CA MET A 152 8.22 -26.37 -3.99
C MET A 152 7.38 -27.61 -3.62
N ILE A 153 6.12 -27.69 -4.07
CA ILE A 153 5.27 -28.87 -3.82
C ILE A 153 5.83 -30.11 -4.53
N ALA A 154 6.28 -29.97 -5.78
CA ALA A 154 6.90 -31.08 -6.51
C ALA A 154 8.18 -31.59 -5.80
N GLU A 155 8.96 -30.68 -5.21
CA GLU A 155 10.12 -31.03 -4.41
C GLU A 155 9.76 -31.78 -3.12
N ASP A 156 8.70 -31.36 -2.42
CA ASP A 156 8.16 -32.07 -1.25
C ASP A 156 7.72 -33.49 -1.61
N HIS A 157 7.04 -33.67 -2.75
CA HIS A 157 6.63 -34.98 -3.26
C HIS A 157 7.81 -35.87 -3.67
N ALA A 158 8.92 -35.27 -4.10
CA ALA A 158 10.17 -35.99 -4.37
C ALA A 158 10.95 -36.36 -3.09
N GLY A 159 10.42 -36.05 -1.91
CA GLY A 159 11.04 -36.33 -0.62
C GLY A 159 12.10 -35.31 -0.19
N LYS A 160 12.20 -34.16 -0.86
CA LYS A 160 13.06 -33.06 -0.39
C LYS A 160 12.40 -32.33 0.78
N GLN A 161 13.22 -31.87 1.72
CA GLN A 161 12.74 -31.02 2.79
C GLN A 161 12.47 -29.61 2.27
N ILE A 162 11.24 -29.12 2.44
CA ILE A 162 10.84 -27.76 2.07
C ILE A 162 10.31 -26.98 3.28
N ASP A 163 10.26 -25.65 3.15
CA ASP A 163 9.57 -24.80 4.12
C ASP A 163 8.05 -24.77 3.87
N ARG A 164 7.33 -25.74 4.43
CA ARG A 164 5.85 -25.80 4.35
C ARG A 164 5.17 -24.59 5.01
N LYS A 165 5.82 -23.95 5.99
CA LYS A 165 5.28 -22.75 6.64
C LYS A 165 5.28 -21.58 5.66
N LEU A 166 6.29 -21.48 4.79
CA LEU A 166 6.32 -20.48 3.73
C LEU A 166 5.14 -20.62 2.76
N ILE A 167 4.83 -21.84 2.31
CA ILE A 167 3.66 -22.10 1.45
C ILE A 167 2.36 -21.64 2.14
N ASN A 168 2.16 -22.03 3.40
CA ASN A 168 0.97 -21.63 4.17
C ASN A 168 0.86 -20.11 4.32
N ASN A 169 1.97 -19.42 4.56
CA ASN A 169 1.98 -17.95 4.66
C ASN A 169 1.62 -17.29 3.33
N ILE A 170 2.07 -17.84 2.20
CA ILE A 170 1.71 -17.34 0.87
C ILE A 170 0.23 -17.57 0.59
N LEU A 171 -0.31 -18.75 0.91
CA LEU A 171 -1.76 -18.99 0.80
C LEU A 171 -2.57 -18.03 1.67
N ALA A 172 -2.10 -17.74 2.89
CA ALA A 172 -2.72 -16.73 3.75
C ALA A 172 -2.66 -15.32 3.13
N PHE A 173 -1.57 -14.98 2.43
CA PHE A 173 -1.48 -13.74 1.64
C PHE A 173 -2.55 -13.68 0.54
N TYR A 174 -2.77 -14.76 -0.23
CA TYR A 174 -3.81 -14.81 -1.27
C TYR A 174 -5.22 -14.59 -0.70
N LEU A 175 -5.52 -15.20 0.45
CA LEU A 175 -6.79 -14.98 1.15
C LEU A 175 -6.93 -13.54 1.62
N GLU A 176 -5.87 -12.99 2.22
CA GLU A 176 -5.88 -11.63 2.77
C GLU A 176 -6.01 -10.57 1.66
N ILE A 177 -5.28 -10.68 0.55
CA ILE A 177 -5.39 -9.71 -0.55
C ILE A 177 -6.78 -9.75 -1.20
N GLY A 178 -7.38 -10.94 -1.31
CA GLY A 178 -8.75 -11.10 -1.81
C GLY A 178 -9.78 -10.44 -0.90
N ASP A 179 -9.68 -10.66 0.42
CA ASP A 179 -10.53 -10.01 1.43
C ASP A 179 -10.40 -8.48 1.38
N LYS A 180 -9.16 -7.96 1.32
CA LYS A 180 -8.88 -6.51 1.31
C LYS A 180 -9.34 -5.78 0.06
N THR A 181 -9.49 -6.47 -1.06
CA THR A 181 -9.81 -5.85 -2.36
C THR A 181 -11.20 -6.21 -2.87
N GLY A 182 -11.86 -7.20 -2.27
CA GLY A 182 -13.08 -7.80 -2.82
C GLY A 182 -12.86 -8.49 -4.17
N LYS A 183 -11.60 -8.64 -4.62
CA LYS A 183 -11.23 -9.32 -5.86
C LYS A 183 -10.92 -10.77 -5.50
N ILE A 184 -11.85 -11.67 -5.79
CA ILE A 184 -11.54 -13.11 -5.80
C ILE A 184 -10.85 -13.39 -7.13
N ASP A 185 -9.68 -14.04 -7.13
CA ASP A 185 -9.02 -14.46 -8.36
C ASP A 185 -9.95 -15.43 -9.11
N PRO A 186 -10.43 -15.08 -10.33
CA PRO A 186 -11.36 -15.92 -11.07
C PRO A 186 -10.77 -17.30 -11.42
N LYS A 187 -9.45 -17.48 -11.35
CA LYS A 187 -8.79 -18.75 -11.71
C LYS A 187 -8.97 -19.88 -10.69
N TYR A 188 -9.62 -19.62 -9.55
CA TYR A 188 -9.90 -20.61 -8.52
C TYR A 188 -11.38 -20.72 -8.13
N VAL A 189 -12.27 -20.14 -8.94
CA VAL A 189 -13.72 -20.33 -8.85
C VAL A 189 -14.13 -21.14 -10.07
N ASP A 190 -13.87 -22.46 -10.00
CA ASP A 190 -14.63 -23.58 -10.59
C ASP A 190 -13.78 -24.86 -10.60
#